data_AF-A0A848LX12-F1
#
_entry.id   AF-A0A848LX12-F1
#
_cell.length_a   1.000
_cell.length_b   1.000
_cell.length_c   1.000
_cell.angle_alpha   90.00
_cell.angle_beta   90.00
_cell.angle_gamma   90.00
#
_symmetry.space_group_name_H-M   'P 1'
#
loop_
_entity.id
_entity.type
_entity.pdbx_description
1 polymer ?
#
loop_
_entity_poly.entity_id
_entity_poly.type
_entity_poly.pdbx_seq_one_letter_code
_entity_poly.pdbx_strand_id
1 'polypeptide(L)'
;PGAPALEAATAILEAGAPYAYSQKIHLQDATGISPADAPRLMQEMRERATRGERVVVVIDSLLTRPASLPLALGADGVLLCVTLGETNFADARKTIDYIGHERFVGSVTFPRQQKKDRGKQDKKKKP
;
A
#
# COMPACT_ATOMS: atom_id res chain seq x y z
N PRO A 1 -10.55 -2.22 0.46
CA PRO A 1 -9.48 -1.20 0.64
C PRO A 1 -8.13 -1.93 0.81
N GLY A 2 -7.11 -1.56 0.04
CA GLY A 2 -5.78 -2.21 0.03
C GLY A 2 -5.41 -2.95 -1.26
N ALA A 3 -6.37 -3.48 -2.02
CA ALA A 3 -6.07 -4.30 -3.21
C ALA A 3 -5.19 -3.59 -4.27
N PRO A 4 -5.45 -2.32 -4.65
CA PRO A 4 -4.56 -1.62 -5.58
C PRO A 4 -3.16 -1.35 -4.99
N ALA A 5 -3.08 -1.09 -3.68
CA ALA A 5 -1.81 -0.82 -3.02
C ALA A 5 -0.92 -2.08 -2.93
N LEU A 6 -1.53 -3.26 -2.76
CA LEU A 6 -0.83 -4.53 -2.80
C LEU A 6 -0.31 -4.86 -4.21
N GLU A 7 -1.07 -4.53 -5.26
CA GLU A 7 -0.62 -4.65 -6.65
C GLU A 7 0.61 -3.75 -6.91
N ALA A 8 0.58 -2.48 -6.49
CA ALA A 8 1.75 -1.59 -6.56
C ALA A 8 2.95 -2.18 -5.81
N ALA A 9 2.74 -2.67 -4.59
CA ALA A 9 3.83 -3.20 -3.77
C ALA A 9 4.45 -4.45 -4.39
N THR A 10 3.63 -5.34 -4.95
CA THR A 10 4.11 -6.51 -5.70
C THR A 10 4.96 -6.08 -6.89
N ALA A 11 4.48 -5.10 -7.68
CA ALA A 11 5.25 -4.59 -8.81
C ALA A 11 6.59 -3.95 -8.40
N ILE A 12 6.64 -3.27 -7.24
CA ILE A 12 7.89 -2.74 -6.68
C ILE A 12 8.85 -3.86 -6.31
N LEU A 13 8.36 -4.94 -5.69
CA LEU A 13 9.18 -6.11 -5.36
C LEU A 13 9.74 -6.76 -6.62
N GLU A 14 8.91 -6.93 -7.66
CA GLU A 14 9.32 -7.49 -8.95
C GLU A 14 10.39 -6.61 -9.63
N ALA A 15 10.19 -5.29 -9.67
CA ALA A 15 11.16 -4.35 -10.20
C ALA A 15 12.47 -4.33 -9.38
N GLY A 16 12.39 -4.62 -8.09
CA GLY A 16 13.52 -4.72 -7.17
C GLY A 16 14.26 -6.06 -7.24
N ALA A 17 13.68 -7.10 -7.83
CA ALA A 17 14.23 -8.46 -7.84
C ALA A 17 15.67 -8.57 -8.38
N PRO A 18 16.09 -7.83 -9.44
CA PRO A 18 17.48 -7.85 -9.90
C PRO A 18 18.50 -7.38 -8.86
N TYR A 19 18.07 -6.59 -7.87
CA TYR A 19 18.93 -6.02 -6.82
C TYR A 19 18.94 -6.85 -5.53
N ALA A 20 18.13 -7.91 -5.46
CA ALA A 20 17.88 -8.70 -4.25
C ALA A 20 19.15 -9.38 -3.69
N TYR A 21 20.20 -9.55 -4.51
CA TYR A 21 21.48 -10.10 -4.08
C TYR A 21 22.28 -9.13 -3.18
N SER A 22 22.02 -7.83 -3.31
CA SER A 22 22.69 -6.78 -2.55
C SER A 22 21.83 -6.20 -1.43
N GLN A 23 20.50 -6.18 -1.61
CA GLN A 23 19.55 -5.62 -0.65
C GLN A 23 18.32 -6.51 -0.59
N LYS A 24 18.07 -7.12 0.56
CA LYS A 24 16.86 -7.94 0.77
C LYS A 24 15.65 -7.02 0.86
N ILE A 25 14.68 -7.21 -0.03
CA ILE A 25 13.43 -6.45 -0.07
C ILE A 25 12.31 -7.29 0.55
N HIS A 26 11.63 -6.72 1.55
CA HIS A 26 10.52 -7.32 2.25
C HIS A 26 9.20 -6.64 1.87
N LEU A 27 8.15 -7.43 1.68
CA LEU A 27 6.79 -6.93 1.63
C LEU A 27 6.12 -7.15 2.97
N GLN A 28 5.59 -6.08 3.56
CA GLN A 28 4.78 -6.12 4.75
C GLN A 28 3.36 -5.66 4.40
N ASP A 29 2.39 -6.57 4.45
CA ASP A 29 0.99 -6.18 4.41
C ASP A 29 0.56 -5.74 5.81
N ALA A 30 0.23 -4.46 5.96
CA ALA A 30 -0.29 -3.85 7.18
C ALA A 30 -1.69 -3.26 6.94
N THR A 31 -2.38 -3.70 5.88
CA THR A 31 -3.83 -3.52 5.79
C THR A 31 -4.45 -4.20 7.00
N GLY A 32 -5.51 -3.61 7.55
CA GLY A 32 -6.09 -4.19 8.77
C GLY A 32 -5.56 -3.63 10.07
N ILE A 33 -4.41 -2.95 10.08
CA ILE A 33 -3.63 -2.77 11.31
C ILE A 33 -4.42 -2.08 12.44
N SER A 34 -4.28 -2.63 13.64
CA SER A 34 -4.88 -2.06 14.84
C SER A 34 -4.03 -0.89 15.35
N PRO A 35 -4.61 0.10 16.05
CA PRO A 35 -3.85 1.17 16.69
C PRO A 35 -2.80 0.65 17.70
N ALA A 36 -3.07 -0.48 18.36
CA ALA A 36 -2.16 -1.07 19.33
C ALA A 36 -0.93 -1.72 18.67
N ASP A 37 -1.08 -2.27 17.47
CA ASP A 37 0.00 -2.95 16.74
C ASP A 37 0.87 -2.00 15.92
N ALA A 38 0.34 -0.85 15.52
CA ALA A 38 1.03 0.07 14.61
C ALA A 38 2.40 0.57 15.12
N PRO A 39 2.57 1.00 16.39
CA PRO A 39 3.88 1.42 16.89
C PRO A 39 4.91 0.29 16.90
N ARG A 40 4.48 -0.92 17.28
CA ARG A 40 5.35 -2.11 17.29
C ARG A 40 5.82 -2.45 15.87
N LEU A 41 4.89 -2.52 14.92
CA LEU A 41 5.26 -2.83 13.53
C LEU A 41 6.21 -1.77 12.96
N MET A 42 5.98 -0.49 13.25
CA MET A 42 6.87 0.59 12.82
C MET A 42 8.29 0.42 13.39
N GLN A 43 8.41 0.07 14.67
CA GLN A 43 9.70 -0.23 15.29
C GLN A 43 10.41 -1.40 14.58
N GLU A 44 9.70 -2.49 14.28
CA GLU A 44 10.23 -3.64 13.55
C GLU A 44 10.72 -3.24 12.14
N MET A 45 9.98 -2.38 11.43
CA MET A 45 10.39 -1.91 10.09
C MET A 45 11.64 -1.04 10.15
N ARG A 46 11.76 -0.18 11.17
CA ARG A 46 12.96 0.64 11.40
C ARG A 46 14.17 -0.23 11.66
N GLU A 47 14.03 -1.28 12.46
CA GLU A 47 15.13 -2.22 12.75
C GLU A 47 15.60 -2.99 11.52
N ARG A 48 14.69 -3.31 10.58
CA ARG A 48 15.07 -3.88 9.28
C ARG A 48 15.86 -2.87 8.46
N ALA A 49 15.37 -1.64 8.36
CA ALA A 49 16.03 -0.58 7.61
C ALA A 49 17.46 -0.30 8.13
N THR A 50 17.67 -0.30 9.45
CA THR A 50 19.01 -0.09 10.03
C THR A 50 19.98 -1.24 9.77
N ARG A 51 19.48 -2.46 9.50
CA ARG A 51 20.29 -3.60 9.05
C ARG A 51 20.60 -3.58 7.54
N GLY A 52 20.18 -2.53 6.82
CA GLY A 52 20.36 -2.43 5.37
C GLY A 52 19.34 -3.22 4.55
N GLU A 53 18.29 -3.75 5.19
CA GLU A 53 17.15 -4.35 4.49
C GLU A 53 16.23 -3.24 3.94
N ARG A 54 15.46 -3.54 2.90
CA ARG A 54 14.40 -2.67 2.38
C ARG A 54 13.04 -3.26 2.73
N VAL A 55 12.07 -2.41 3.06
CA VAL A 55 10.71 -2.84 3.35
C VAL A 55 9.72 -1.99 2.56
N VAL A 56 8.81 -2.63 1.85
CA VAL A 56 7.63 -2.03 1.25
C VAL A 56 6.44 -2.37 2.14
N VAL A 57 5.76 -1.36 2.68
CA VAL A 57 4.61 -1.55 3.58
C VAL A 57 3.33 -1.15 2.86
N VAL A 58 2.38 -2.08 2.78
CA VAL A 58 1.04 -1.81 2.26
C VAL A 58 0.14 -1.41 3.42
N ILE A 59 -0.53 -0.27 3.30
CA ILE A 59 -1.47 0.22 4.32
C ILE A 59 -2.81 0.58 3.70
N ASP A 60 -3.84 0.61 4.56
CA ASP A 60 -5.13 1.20 4.21
C ASP A 60 -5.05 2.72 4.01
N SER A 61 -6.06 3.29 3.34
CA SER A 61 -6.21 4.74 3.27
C SER A 61 -6.32 5.34 4.67
N LEU A 62 -5.48 6.35 4.95
CA LEU A 62 -5.44 7.07 6.22
C LEU A 62 -6.77 7.70 6.60
N LEU A 63 -7.60 8.04 5.60
CA LEU A 63 -8.93 8.61 5.82
C LEU A 63 -9.91 7.59 6.40
N THR A 64 -9.72 6.31 6.10
CA THR A 64 -10.57 5.23 6.57
C THR A 64 -9.98 4.48 7.77
N ARG A 65 -8.65 4.42 7.86
CA ARG A 65 -7.93 3.80 8.97
C ARG A 65 -6.73 4.64 9.38
N PRO A 66 -6.92 5.58 10.32
CA PRO A 66 -5.82 6.41 10.83
C PRO A 66 -4.73 5.62 11.58
N ALA A 67 -5.01 4.39 11.99
CA ALA A 67 -4.06 3.51 12.68
C ALA A 67 -2.76 3.27 11.90
N SER A 68 -2.78 3.37 10.57
CA SER A 68 -1.60 3.22 9.73
C SER A 68 -0.76 4.49 9.57
N LEU A 69 -1.20 5.63 10.11
CA LEU A 69 -0.47 6.90 10.01
C LEU A 69 0.98 6.82 10.51
N PRO A 70 1.31 6.16 11.65
CA PRO A 70 2.69 6.03 12.10
C PRO A 70 3.61 5.33 11.09
N LEU A 71 3.08 4.37 10.32
CA LEU A 71 3.83 3.67 9.28
C LEU A 71 4.14 4.61 8.12
N ALA A 72 3.18 5.44 7.70
CA ALA A 72 3.40 6.42 6.63
C ALA A 72 4.39 7.52 7.04
N LEU A 73 4.28 8.04 8.28
CA LEU A 73 5.19 9.06 8.81
C LEU A 73 6.60 8.50 9.08
N GLY A 74 6.70 7.21 9.41
CA GLY A 74 7.96 6.53 9.67
C GLY A 74 8.71 6.07 8.43
N ALA A 75 8.05 6.07 7.26
CA ALA A 75 8.65 5.65 6.01
C ALA A 75 9.65 6.69 5.45
N ASP A 76 10.67 6.19 4.76
CA ASP A 76 11.64 7.01 4.02
C ASP A 76 11.00 7.70 2.79
N GLY A 77 9.93 7.12 2.27
CA GLY A 77 9.15 7.65 1.16
C GLY A 77 7.82 6.94 1.01
N VAL A 78 6.82 7.65 0.48
CA VAL A 78 5.44 7.17 0.34
C VAL A 78 4.99 7.26 -1.12
N LEU A 79 4.27 6.26 -1.59
CA LEU A 79 3.61 6.26 -2.89
C LEU A 79 2.09 6.41 -2.71
N LEU A 80 1.50 7.39 -3.40
CA LEU A 80 0.06 7.55 -3.41
C LEU A 80 -0.59 6.63 -4.46
N CYS A 81 -1.39 5.66 -4.02
CA CYS A 81 -2.17 4.82 -4.92
C CYS A 81 -3.51 5.48 -5.26
N VAL A 82 -3.77 5.71 -6.55
CA VAL A 82 -4.95 6.41 -7.06
C VAL A 82 -5.71 5.49 -8.02
N THR A 83 -6.96 5.18 -7.72
CA THR A 83 -7.83 4.45 -8.66
C THR A 83 -8.59 5.46 -9.52
N LEU A 84 -8.35 5.43 -10.84
CA LEU A 84 -8.97 6.34 -11.80
C LEU A 84 -10.49 6.20 -11.80
N GLY A 85 -11.19 7.32 -11.64
CA GLY A 85 -12.64 7.37 -11.58
C GLY A 85 -13.25 6.90 -10.26
N GLU A 86 -12.44 6.55 -9.25
CA GLU A 86 -12.91 6.17 -7.91
C GLU A 86 -12.29 7.01 -6.80
N THR A 87 -10.98 7.29 -6.86
CA THR A 87 -10.31 8.13 -5.86
C THR A 87 -10.70 9.59 -6.05
N ASN A 88 -11.27 10.19 -5.00
CA ASN A 88 -11.57 11.62 -4.97
C ASN A 88 -10.29 12.44 -4.80
N PHE A 89 -10.12 13.47 -5.63
CA PHE A 89 -8.96 14.37 -5.57
C PHE A 89 -8.83 15.09 -4.22
N ALA A 90 -9.94 15.49 -3.59
CA ALA A 90 -9.91 16.13 -2.28
C ALA A 90 -9.39 15.18 -1.19
N ASP A 91 -9.72 13.89 -1.28
CA ASP A 91 -9.27 12.87 -0.34
C ASP A 91 -7.79 12.50 -0.55
N ALA A 92 -7.36 12.44 -1.81
CA ALA A 92 -5.94 12.36 -2.16
C ALA A 92 -5.17 13.55 -1.58
N ARG A 93 -5.69 14.77 -1.74
CA ARG A 93 -5.04 15.99 -1.21
C ARG A 93 -4.94 15.98 0.31
N LYS A 94 -6.01 15.64 1.02
CA LYS A 94 -5.99 15.48 2.49
C LYS A 94 -4.95 14.45 2.94
N THR A 95 -4.85 13.33 2.22
CA THR A 95 -3.85 12.29 2.52
C THR A 95 -2.43 12.83 2.39
N ILE A 96 -2.18 13.63 1.35
CA ILE A 96 -0.88 14.29 1.17
C ILE A 96 -0.62 15.29 2.31
N ASP A 97 -1.61 16.11 2.66
CA ASP A 97 -1.48 17.10 3.72
C ASP A 97 -1.27 16.45 5.11
N TYR A 98 -1.82 15.25 5.37
CA TYR A 98 -1.59 14.52 6.62
C TYR A 98 -0.17 13.99 6.78
N ILE A 99 0.46 13.55 5.68
CA ILE A 99 1.79 12.93 5.72
C ILE A 99 2.91 13.96 5.51
N GLY A 100 2.64 15.00 4.71
CA GLY A 100 3.63 15.96 4.22
C GLY A 100 3.97 15.71 2.75
N HIS A 101 3.97 16.78 1.94
CA HIS A 101 4.23 16.72 0.49
C HIS A 101 5.63 16.17 0.18
N GLU A 102 6.60 16.48 1.02
CA GLU A 102 8.02 16.12 0.88
C GLU A 102 8.29 14.62 1.02
N ARG A 103 7.36 13.86 1.62
CA ARG A 103 7.50 12.41 1.79
C ARG A 103 6.99 11.61 0.61
N PHE A 104 6.17 12.22 -0.26
CA PHE A 104 5.67 11.51 -1.43
C PHE A 104 6.73 11.47 -2.51
N VAL A 105 7.17 10.26 -2.86
CA VAL A 105 8.10 10.05 -3.98
C VAL A 105 7.37 9.97 -5.32
N GLY A 106 6.04 9.84 -5.30
CA GLY A 106 5.19 9.84 -6.49
C GLY A 106 3.83 9.23 -6.25
N SER A 107 3.14 8.92 -7.35
CA SER A 107 1.83 8.27 -7.35
C SER A 107 1.75 7.16 -8.38
N VAL A 108 0.97 6.12 -8.08
CA VAL A 108 0.66 5.03 -9.00
C VAL A 108 -0.84 5.05 -9.30
N THR A 109 -1.19 5.09 -10.58
CA THR A 109 -2.58 5.11 -11.03
C THR A 109 -3.04 3.72 -11.46
N PHE A 110 -4.22 3.33 -11.00
CA PHE A 110 -4.87 2.07 -11.35
C PHE A 110 -6.13 2.33 -12.18
N PRO A 111 -6.40 1.54 -13.22
CA PRO A 111 -7.69 1.58 -13.87
C PRO A 111 -8.77 1.12 -12.89
N ARG A 112 -10.00 1.61 -13.08
CA ARG A 112 -11.14 1.09 -12.34
C ARG A 112 -11.31 -0.41 -12.61
N GLN A 113 -11.28 -1.23 -11.56
CA GLN A 113 -11.59 -2.65 -11.71
C GLN A 113 -13.06 -2.78 -12.13
N GLN A 114 -13.30 -3.11 -13.40
CA GLN A 114 -14.62 -3.55 -13.82
C GLN A 114 -14.94 -4.81 -13.01
N LYS A 115 -15.94 -4.75 -12.14
CA LYS A 115 -16.47 -5.94 -11.47
C LYS A 115 -16.80 -6.95 -12.57
N LYS A 116 -15.96 -7.98 -12.77
CA LYS A 116 -16.35 -9.17 -13.52
C LYS A 116 -17.59 -9.69 -12.84
N ASP A 117 -18.69 -9.65 -13.56
CA ASP A 117 -20.03 -10.06 -13.15
C ASP A 117 -19.98 -11.55 -12.75
N ARG A 118 -19.65 -11.82 -11.47
CA ARG A 118 -19.60 -13.17 -10.88
C ARG A 118 -21.00 -13.83 -10.82
N GLY A 119 -22.04 -13.17 -11.32
CA GLY A 119 -23.42 -13.67 -11.32
C GLY A 119 -23.83 -14.55 -12.51
N LYS A 120 -22.96 -14.82 -13.51
CA LYS A 120 -23.36 -15.57 -14.73
C LYS A 120 -22.86 -17.02 -14.86
N GLN A 121 -22.06 -17.54 -13.92
CA GLN A 121 -21.56 -18.93 -14.01
C GLN A 121 -22.43 -19.99 -13.28
N ASP A 122 -23.33 -19.61 -12.37
CA ASP A 122 -24.19 -20.58 -11.66
C ASP A 122 -25.45 -21.02 -12.41
N LYS A 123 -25.78 -20.43 -13.57
CA LYS A 123 -26.96 -20.83 -14.37
C LYS A 123 -26.67 -21.75 -15.56
N LYS A 124 -25.42 -22.21 -15.76
CA LYS A 124 -25.04 -23.09 -16.89
C LYS A 124 -24.71 -24.54 -16.51
N LYS A 125 -24.95 -24.94 -15.25
CA LYS A 125 -24.87 -26.35 -14.86
C LYS A 125 -26.18 -26.81 -14.22
N LYS A 126 -27.15 -27.15 -15.07
CA LYS A 126 -28.14 -28.18 -14.75
C LYS A 126 -28.42 -28.97 -16.04
N PRO A 127 -28.01 -30.25 -16.14
CA PRO A 127 -28.67 -31.21 -17.01
C PRO A 127 -30.08 -31.51 -16.50
#